data_AF-A0A2V7WKX6-F1
#
_entry.id   AF-A0A2V7WKX6-F1
#
_cell.length_a   1.000
_cell.length_b   1.000
_cell.length_c   1.000
_cell.angle_alpha   90.00
_cell.angle_beta   90.00
_cell.angle_gamma   90.00
#
_symmetry.space_group_name_H-M   'P 1'
#
loop_
_entity.id
_entity.type
_entity.pdbx_description
1 polymer ?
#
loop_
_entity_poly.entity_id
_entity_poly.type
_entity_poly.pdbx_seq_one_letter_code
_entity_poly.pdbx_strand_id
1 'polypeptide(L)'
;MAKTLCKILGVVLLIVGLCGFAVPHLLGMHLTPIHNIVHLLTAAIALYLGFAGSPEGARTFCMVFGAIYLLLGILGFAAPNVVAMIIGHAGPVTGGELAPDNAVHLLLGIVFLAVGVMRPAVVATAR
;
A
#
# COMPACT_ATOMS: atom_id res chain seq x y z
N MET A 1 -15.00 8.76 -2.13
CA MET A 1 -13.55 8.81 -2.45
C MET A 1 -12.82 7.58 -1.97
N ALA A 2 -12.83 7.24 -0.67
CA ALA A 2 -12.13 6.06 -0.13
C ALA A 2 -12.47 4.74 -0.86
N LYS A 3 -13.75 4.40 -1.06
CA LYS A 3 -14.13 3.19 -1.81
C LYS A 3 -13.55 3.16 -3.24
N THR A 4 -13.57 4.29 -3.94
CA THR A 4 -12.98 4.38 -5.29
C THR A 4 -11.48 4.15 -5.25
N LEU A 5 -10.79 4.77 -4.29
CA LEU A 5 -9.35 4.58 -4.11
C LEU A 5 -9.01 3.12 -3.81
N CYS A 6 -9.75 2.47 -2.89
CA CYS A 6 -9.57 1.06 -2.58
C CYS A 6 -9.78 0.15 -3.80
N LYS A 7 -10.73 0.47 -4.70
CA LYS A 7 -10.90 -0.29 -5.95
C LYS A 7 -9.69 -0.12 -6.88
N ILE A 8 -9.31 1.13 -7.16
CA ILE A 8 -8.22 1.44 -8.11
C ILE A 8 -6.90 0.86 -7.60
N LEU A 9 -6.49 1.24 -6.39
CA LEU A 9 -5.23 0.78 -5.82
C LEU A 9 -5.26 -0.70 -5.44
N GLY A 10 -6.42 -1.25 -5.10
CA GLY A 10 -6.60 -2.69 -4.92
C GLY A 10 -6.33 -3.47 -6.22
N VAL A 11 -6.81 -3.01 -7.37
CA VAL A 11 -6.50 -3.63 -8.67
C VAL A 11 -5.01 -3.49 -8.99
N VAL A 12 -4.42 -2.32 -8.75
CA VAL A 12 -2.97 -2.10 -8.98
C VAL A 12 -2.14 -3.07 -8.13
N LEU A 13 -2.42 -3.17 -6.82
CA LEU A 13 -1.71 -4.08 -5.93
C LEU A 13 -1.92 -5.55 -6.30
N LEU A 14 -3.12 -5.92 -6.77
CA LEU A 14 -3.40 -7.26 -7.27
C LEU A 14 -2.52 -7.58 -8.48
N ILE A 15 -2.47 -6.69 -9.47
CA ILE A 15 -1.66 -6.87 -10.68
C ILE A 15 -0.18 -6.94 -10.33
N VAL A 16 0.34 -5.99 -9.53
CA VAL A 16 1.75 -5.98 -9.11
C VAL A 16 2.11 -7.26 -8.34
N GLY A 17 1.28 -7.68 -7.37
CA GLY A 17 1.52 -8.89 -6.59
C GLY A 17 1.50 -10.17 -7.42
N LEU A 18 0.63 -10.27 -8.44
CA LEU A 18 0.62 -11.41 -9.36
C LEU A 18 1.83 -11.37 -10.32
N CYS A 19 2.10 -10.23 -10.95
CA CYS A 19 3.20 -10.07 -11.89
C CYS A 19 4.56 -10.25 -11.21
N GLY A 20 4.71 -9.88 -9.94
CA GLY A 20 5.96 -9.99 -9.20
C GLY A 20 6.50 -11.41 -9.07
N PHE A 21 5.64 -12.44 -9.13
CA PHE A 21 6.11 -13.84 -9.15
C PHE A 21 6.83 -14.20 -10.45
N ALA A 22 6.48 -13.56 -11.57
CA ALA A 22 7.10 -13.78 -12.87
C ALA A 22 8.22 -12.76 -13.17
N VAL A 23 8.08 -11.54 -12.64
CA VAL A 23 8.97 -10.40 -12.88
C VAL A 23 9.37 -9.78 -11.53
N PRO A 24 10.30 -10.41 -10.78
CA PRO A 24 10.62 -10.03 -9.40
C PRO A 24 11.29 -8.65 -9.26
N HIS A 25 11.73 -8.06 -10.37
CA HIS A 25 12.33 -6.73 -10.44
C HIS A 25 11.49 -5.71 -11.23
N LEU A 26 10.17 -5.92 -11.29
CA LEU A 26 9.25 -5.03 -12.01
C LEU A 26 9.42 -3.58 -11.53
N LEU A 27 9.72 -2.67 -12.47
CA LEU A 27 10.01 -1.25 -12.20
C LEU A 27 11.18 -1.01 -11.22
N GLY A 28 12.08 -1.98 -11.06
CA GLY A 28 13.20 -1.92 -10.12
C GLY A 28 12.84 -2.25 -8.67
N MET A 29 11.59 -2.65 -8.39
CA MET A 29 11.15 -3.06 -7.06
C MET A 29 11.70 -4.43 -6.67
N HIS A 30 11.68 -4.77 -5.39
CA HIS A 30 12.10 -6.07 -4.85
C HIS A 30 10.86 -6.92 -4.52
N LEU A 31 10.23 -7.46 -5.56
CA LEU A 31 8.99 -8.25 -5.47
C LEU A 31 9.27 -9.71 -5.13
N THR A 32 9.75 -9.94 -3.91
CA THR A 32 9.96 -11.31 -3.38
C THR A 32 8.63 -12.07 -3.24
N PRO A 33 8.65 -13.41 -3.05
CA PRO A 33 7.44 -14.17 -2.77
C PRO A 33 6.63 -13.62 -1.58
N ILE A 34 7.32 -13.22 -0.49
CA ILE A 34 6.66 -12.66 0.69
C ILE A 34 6.06 -11.28 0.38
N HIS A 35 6.80 -10.42 -0.32
CA HIS A 35 6.32 -9.10 -0.72
C HIS A 35 5.06 -9.19 -1.61
N ASN A 36 5.08 -10.12 -2.56
CA ASN A 36 3.95 -10.39 -3.44
C ASN A 36 2.72 -10.87 -2.67
N ILE A 37 2.89 -11.80 -1.72
CA ILE A 37 1.79 -12.25 -0.86
C ILE A 37 1.21 -11.09 -0.06
N VAL A 38 2.05 -10.22 0.50
CA VAL A 38 1.60 -9.03 1.23
C VAL A 38 0.79 -8.09 0.32
N HIS A 39 1.24 -7.86 -0.92
CA HIS A 39 0.48 -7.08 -1.91
C HIS A 39 -0.87 -7.74 -2.25
N LEU A 40 -0.90 -9.05 -2.46
CA LEU A 40 -2.13 -9.79 -2.77
C LEU A 40 -3.14 -9.75 -1.61
N LEU A 41 -2.68 -9.94 -0.36
CA LEU A 41 -3.54 -9.84 0.81
C LEU A 41 -4.09 -8.43 1.00
N THR A 42 -3.22 -7.41 0.84
CA THR A 42 -3.65 -6.01 0.92
C THR A 42 -4.65 -5.67 -0.21
N ALA A 43 -4.41 -6.16 -1.42
CA ALA A 43 -5.30 -6.02 -2.56
C ALA A 43 -6.66 -6.66 -2.29
N ALA A 44 -6.70 -7.88 -1.76
CA ALA A 44 -7.94 -8.58 -1.44
C ALA A 44 -8.80 -7.78 -0.44
N ILE A 45 -8.18 -7.28 0.62
CA ILE A 45 -8.87 -6.45 1.63
C ILE A 45 -9.35 -5.14 1.01
N ALA A 46 -8.50 -4.45 0.24
CA ALA A 46 -8.84 -3.19 -0.42
C ALA A 46 -10.01 -3.38 -1.39
N LEU A 47 -9.96 -4.40 -2.25
CA LEU A 47 -11.00 -4.70 -3.23
C LEU A 47 -12.32 -5.06 -2.55
N TYR A 48 -12.28 -5.91 -1.51
CA TYR A 48 -13.47 -6.22 -0.71
C TYR A 48 -14.11 -4.93 -0.15
N LEU A 49 -13.33 -4.07 0.50
CA LEU A 49 -13.85 -2.81 1.05
C LEU A 49 -14.31 -1.83 -0.03
N GLY A 50 -13.63 -1.82 -1.18
CA GLY A 50 -13.94 -0.98 -2.32
C GLY A 50 -15.26 -1.33 -3.02
N PHE A 51 -15.58 -2.63 -3.13
CA PHE A 51 -16.81 -3.11 -3.76
C PHE A 51 -17.93 -3.34 -2.73
N ALA A 52 -17.68 -4.20 -1.74
CA ALA A 52 -18.70 -4.70 -0.83
C ALA A 52 -18.72 -4.03 0.56
N GLY A 53 -17.60 -3.45 1.01
CA GLY A 53 -17.51 -2.84 2.35
C GLY A 53 -18.24 -1.50 2.52
N SER A 54 -18.33 -1.04 3.77
CA SER A 54 -18.90 0.26 4.10
C SER A 54 -17.94 1.41 3.74
N PRO A 55 -18.45 2.64 3.51
CA PRO A 55 -17.61 3.82 3.32
C PRO A 55 -16.65 4.07 4.49
N GLU A 56 -17.10 3.84 5.71
CA GLU A 56 -16.32 3.99 6.94
C GLU A 56 -15.20 2.95 6.99
N GLY A 57 -15.51 1.69 6.67
CA GLY A 57 -14.51 0.62 6.61
C GLY A 57 -13.42 0.91 5.58
N ALA A 58 -13.80 1.35 4.39
CA ALA A 58 -12.84 1.77 3.35
C ALA A 58 -11.97 2.95 3.80
N ARG A 59 -12.56 3.92 4.52
CA ARG A 59 -11.82 5.07 5.08
C ARG A 59 -10.82 4.64 6.16
N THR A 60 -11.24 3.78 7.07
CA THR A 60 -10.36 3.21 8.11
C THR A 60 -9.21 2.43 7.48
N PHE A 61 -9.48 1.63 6.45
CA PHE A 61 -8.44 0.94 5.69
C PHE A 61 -7.43 1.92 5.08
N CYS A 62 -7.90 2.96 4.39
CA CYS A 62 -7.03 4.00 3.83
C CYS A 62 -6.17 4.66 4.92
N MET A 63 -6.72 4.93 6.10
CA MET A 63 -5.96 5.52 7.20
C MET A 63 -4.89 4.56 7.74
N VAL A 64 -5.25 3.31 8.02
CA VAL A 64 -4.34 2.31 8.59
C VAL A 64 -3.23 1.93 7.60
N PHE A 65 -3.59 1.51 6.39
CA PHE A 65 -2.60 1.11 5.39
C PHE A 65 -1.82 2.30 4.83
N GLY A 66 -2.41 3.50 4.81
CA GLY A 66 -1.68 4.73 4.54
C GLY A 66 -0.55 4.98 5.54
N ALA A 67 -0.83 4.82 6.83
CA ALA A 67 0.20 4.94 7.88
C ALA A 67 1.26 3.84 7.76
N ILE A 68 0.86 2.58 7.51
CA ILE A 68 1.79 1.46 7.36
C ILE A 68 2.72 1.67 6.16
N TYR A 69 2.19 2.00 4.98
CA TYR A 69 3.01 2.21 3.79
C TYR A 69 3.93 3.43 3.91
N LEU A 70 3.44 4.52 4.53
CA LEU A 70 4.29 5.67 4.81
C LEU A 70 5.45 5.30 5.75
N LEU A 71 5.17 4.54 6.82
CA LEU A 71 6.18 4.07 7.76
C LEU A 71 7.20 3.14 7.06
N LEU A 72 6.75 2.18 6.26
CA LEU A 72 7.63 1.28 5.51
C LEU A 72 8.54 2.05 4.54
N GLY A 73 8.00 3.04 3.82
CA GLY A 73 8.79 3.88 2.93
C GLY A 73 9.87 4.70 3.67
N ILE A 74 9.56 5.23 4.85
CA ILE A 74 10.53 5.94 5.70
C ILE A 74 11.60 4.97 6.25
N LEU A 75 11.16 3.84 6.80
CA LEU A 75 12.06 2.82 7.34
C LEU A 75 12.95 2.20 6.26
N GLY A 76 12.48 2.11 5.02
CA GLY A 76 13.28 1.58 3.93
C GLY A 76 14.48 2.46 3.59
N PHE A 77 14.46 3.75 3.92
CA PHE A 77 15.64 4.62 3.85
C PHE A 77 16.43 4.64 5.16
N ALA A 78 15.76 4.72 6.31
CA ALA A 78 16.41 4.89 7.61
C ALA A 78 17.01 3.59 8.17
N ALA A 79 16.39 2.44 7.88
CA ALA A 79 16.72 1.11 8.37
C ALA A 79 16.42 0.05 7.29
N PRO A 80 17.07 0.13 6.11
CA PRO A 80 16.73 -0.68 4.92
C PRO A 80 16.71 -2.18 5.20
N ASN A 81 17.65 -2.69 5.99
CA ASN A 81 17.75 -4.12 6.30
C ASN A 81 16.59 -4.64 7.16
N VAL A 82 15.92 -3.78 7.93
CA VAL A 82 14.69 -4.15 8.65
C VAL A 82 13.56 -4.40 7.66
N VAL A 83 13.38 -3.49 6.69
CA VAL A 83 12.37 -3.64 5.64
C VAL A 83 12.69 -4.83 4.74
N ALA A 84 13.97 -5.03 4.40
CA ALA A 84 14.46 -6.17 3.64
C ALA A 84 14.06 -7.51 4.30
N MET A 85 14.19 -7.61 5.63
CA MET A 85 13.74 -8.78 6.38
C MET A 85 12.22 -8.99 6.30
N ILE A 86 11.43 -7.91 6.44
CA ILE A 86 9.95 -7.96 6.35
C ILE A 86 9.51 -8.48 4.97
N ILE A 87 10.18 -8.04 3.91
CA ILE A 87 9.90 -8.49 2.55
C ILE A 87 10.64 -9.79 2.21
N GLY A 88 11.35 -10.46 3.12
CA GLY A 88 12.02 -11.72 2.83
C GLY A 88 13.12 -11.64 1.76
N HIS A 89 13.82 -10.50 1.69
CA HIS A 89 14.96 -10.34 0.81
C HIS A 89 16.16 -11.17 1.32
N ALA A 90 16.93 -11.77 0.40
CA ALA A 90 17.90 -12.80 0.73
C ALA A 90 19.21 -12.29 1.37
N GLY A 91 19.47 -10.99 1.32
CA GLY A 91 20.71 -10.40 1.80
C GLY A 91 20.54 -8.98 2.34
N PRO A 92 21.64 -8.35 2.77
CA PRO A 92 21.61 -6.94 3.11
C PRO A 92 21.40 -6.08 1.87
N VAL A 93 20.71 -4.96 2.04
CA VAL A 93 20.46 -3.95 1.01
C VAL A 93 20.63 -2.56 1.59
N THR A 94 21.02 -1.63 0.73
CA THR A 94 21.08 -0.21 1.05
C THR A 94 19.72 0.45 0.81
N GLY A 95 19.50 1.62 1.44
CA GLY A 95 18.30 2.41 1.17
C GLY A 95 18.23 2.93 -0.28
N GLY A 96 19.38 3.06 -0.95
CA GLY A 96 19.44 3.41 -2.37
C GLY A 96 18.98 2.28 -3.29
N GLU A 97 19.34 1.04 -2.98
CA GLU A 97 18.87 -0.14 -3.72
C GLU A 97 17.36 -0.36 -3.53
N LEU A 98 16.85 -0.17 -2.32
CA LEU A 98 15.40 -0.21 -2.03
C LEU A 98 14.63 1.04 -2.49
N ALA A 99 15.27 2.03 -3.10
CA ALA A 99 14.63 3.30 -3.41
C ALA A 99 13.35 3.17 -4.26
N PRO A 100 13.26 2.26 -5.27
CA PRO A 100 12.01 2.06 -6.03
C PRO A 100 10.85 1.59 -5.14
N ASP A 101 11.09 0.59 -4.29
CA ASP A 101 10.11 0.11 -3.31
C ASP A 101 9.68 1.25 -2.37
N ASN A 102 10.66 1.96 -1.80
CA ASN A 102 10.42 3.03 -0.84
C ASN A 102 9.60 4.17 -1.46
N ALA A 103 9.88 4.56 -2.70
CA ALA A 103 9.14 5.61 -3.41
C ALA A 103 7.67 5.23 -3.61
N VAL A 104 7.39 3.98 -4.01
CA VAL A 104 6.03 3.48 -4.15
C VAL A 104 5.31 3.46 -2.81
N HIS A 105 5.97 3.00 -1.75
CA HIS A 105 5.41 2.95 -0.40
C HIS A 105 5.11 4.35 0.16
N LEU A 106 6.01 5.32 -0.04
CA LEU A 106 5.76 6.71 0.35
C LEU A 106 4.57 7.29 -0.42
N LEU A 107 4.49 7.08 -1.74
CA LEU A 107 3.39 7.58 -2.56
C LEU A 107 2.05 6.96 -2.14
N LEU A 108 1.98 5.63 -2.02
CA LEU A 108 0.78 4.93 -1.57
C LEU A 108 0.40 5.39 -0.16
N GLY A 109 1.38 5.50 0.74
CA GLY A 109 1.19 5.96 2.11
C GLY A 109 0.54 7.34 2.18
N ILE A 110 1.08 8.31 1.44
CA ILE A 110 0.55 9.68 1.35
C ILE A 110 -0.87 9.67 0.78
N VAL A 111 -1.10 8.99 -0.35
CA VAL A 111 -2.40 8.98 -1.05
C VAL A 111 -3.48 8.34 -0.18
N PHE A 112 -3.21 7.17 0.39
CA PHE A 112 -4.14 6.49 1.28
C PHE A 112 -4.41 7.30 2.55
N LEU A 113 -3.36 7.81 3.20
CA LEU A 113 -3.52 8.54 4.46
C LEU A 113 -4.30 9.84 4.24
N ALA A 114 -4.01 10.59 3.18
CA ALA A 114 -4.74 11.81 2.82
C ALA A 114 -6.25 11.53 2.67
N VAL A 115 -6.62 10.50 1.90
CA VAL A 115 -8.03 10.11 1.74
C VAL A 115 -8.63 9.55 3.03
N GLY A 116 -7.85 8.85 3.84
CA GLY A 116 -8.27 8.29 5.12
C GLY A 116 -8.61 9.37 6.17
N VAL A 117 -7.86 10.48 6.21
CA VAL A 117 -8.08 11.55 7.21
C VAL A 117 -9.15 12.56 6.80
N MET A 118 -9.44 12.71 5.52
CA MET A 118 -10.54 13.57 5.04
C MET A 118 -11.89 13.17 5.68
N ARG A 119 -12.62 14.14 6.23
CA ARG A 119 -13.97 13.91 6.78
C ARG A 119 -15.02 13.99 5.66
N PRO A 120 -16.10 13.19 5.71
CA PRO A 120 -17.25 13.41 4.84
C PRO A 120 -17.82 14.81 5.08
N ALA A 121 -18.24 15.51 4.02
CA ALA A 121 -18.96 16.77 4.17
C ALA A 121 -20.25 16.51 4.97
N VAL A 122 -20.44 17.22 6.07
CA VAL A 122 -21.71 17.22 6.80
C VAL A 122 -22.69 17.99 5.92
N VAL A 123 -23.58 17.28 5.23
CA VAL A 123 -24.71 17.93 4.58
C VAL A 123 -25.67 18.31 5.71
N ALA A 124 -25.66 19.58 6.11
CA ALA A 124 -26.69 20.12 6.97
C ALA A 124 -28.02 19.99 6.22
N THR A 125 -28.90 19.11 6.68
CA THR A 125 -30.27 19.09 6.17
C THR A 125 -30.93 20.37 6.65
N ALA A 126 -31.22 21.29 5.72
CA ALA A 126 -32.07 22.42 5.99
C ALA A 126 -33.43 21.87 6.46
N ARG A 127 -33.79 22.20 7.71
CA ARG A 127 -35.13 22.00 8.25
C ARG A 127 -35.94 23.27 8.04
#